data_AF-A0A396ZUX4-F1
#
_entry.id   AF-A0A396ZUX4-F1
#
_cell.length_a   1.000
_cell.length_b   1.000
_cell.length_c   1.000
_cell.angle_alpha   90.00
_cell.angle_beta   90.00
_cell.angle_gamma   90.00
#
_symmetry.space_group_name_H-M   'P 1'
#
loop_
_entity.id
_entity.type
_entity.pdbx_description
1 polymer ?
#
loop_
_entity_poly.entity_id
_entity_poly.type
_entity_poly.pdbx_seq_one_letter_code
_entity_poly.pdbx_strand_id
1 'polypeptide(L)'
;MDFGQFTRKVDSNGDGMVSLAEFVAVVQMIKQAHLFKPDQSQQDNGNHDMVTCLRVVDYSPTHVHAIDPVRHLQGFMFSAKPDWASVRWVHLGGFKRMDDLNVRRLAIKYQLHPLAVEDCLSADDKIRCKYEHYDDHSFLIVPVLRPLDGLKRAHMEACINERRRALFNKDRTLRKGGALKPEDDFFNDRKFVAAPRASSMMSFFKATVFTKPVASPYKPIGKGAPTSPSSRHRKRTEIEAKLDALHVLMRHPQQLCVFVSKDKSHVLSVQEEETDNALPSSPKPLWHFVFERNLTKSYSKLRNHDASFLVVSILAATVDEMMPLVAVFEATLKMLGKLLRLDGIQFNAKRLARAKKHLIGIEKIVRPMLDLVQDQLLDQDEFSHGEVKNYLRDVMDHLKQMAVDIRDHHQTLAALVEEDKQLRAQHQTDVMYAMSVVAACFLPGTFMTGIYGMNFENIPELKLEYGYYVWWVVLCVIVITLMFYLKVIKKWI
;
A
#
# COMPACT_ATOMS: atom_id res chain seq x y z
N MET A 1 31.24 9.19 51.13
CA MET A 1 30.23 10.28 51.14
C MET A 1 29.52 10.22 52.46
N ASP A 2 29.42 11.34 53.16
CA ASP A 2 28.71 11.44 54.42
C ASP A 2 27.20 11.25 54.18
N PHE A 3 26.53 10.37 54.93
CA PHE A 3 25.13 9.99 54.67
C PHE A 3 24.20 11.22 54.70
N GLY A 4 24.54 12.23 55.52
CA GLY A 4 23.84 13.51 55.59
C GLY A 4 23.96 14.41 54.35
N GLN A 5 25.01 14.26 53.53
CA GLN A 5 25.12 14.98 52.26
C GLN A 5 24.32 14.30 51.14
N PHE A 6 24.15 12.99 51.24
CA PHE A 6 23.32 12.23 50.31
C PHE A 6 21.84 12.53 50.58
N THR A 7 21.39 12.44 51.84
CA THR A 7 20.00 12.75 52.20
C THR A 7 19.61 14.17 51.79
N ARG A 8 20.46 15.18 52.00
CA ARG A 8 20.21 16.57 51.52
C ARG A 8 20.11 16.75 50.00
N LYS A 9 20.66 15.82 49.21
CA LYS A 9 20.54 15.84 47.74
C LYS A 9 19.33 15.07 47.23
N VAL A 10 18.82 14.14 48.04
CA VAL A 10 17.69 13.27 47.73
C VAL A 10 16.37 13.87 48.19
N ASP A 11 16.41 14.52 49.35
CA ASP A 11 15.31 15.23 49.97
C ASP A 11 15.02 16.51 49.18
N SER A 12 14.02 16.44 48.31
CA SER A 12 13.63 17.52 47.42
C SER A 12 12.71 18.54 48.11
N ASN A 13 12.07 18.13 49.20
CA ASN A 13 11.08 18.91 49.94
C ASN A 13 11.66 19.55 51.22
N GLY A 14 12.87 19.13 51.65
CA GLY A 14 13.61 19.65 52.79
C GLY A 14 13.10 19.18 54.16
N ASP A 15 12.30 18.11 54.23
CA ASP A 15 11.66 17.60 55.45
C ASP A 15 12.56 16.70 56.31
N GLY A 16 13.76 16.34 55.82
CA GLY A 16 14.73 15.49 56.51
C GLY A 16 14.42 14.00 56.45
N MET A 17 13.35 13.60 55.76
CA MET A 17 12.94 12.23 55.47
C MET A 17 13.08 11.98 53.96
N VAL A 18 13.04 10.71 53.53
CA VAL A 18 13.02 10.37 52.10
C VAL A 18 11.71 9.68 51.83
N SER A 19 10.82 10.33 51.09
CA SER A 19 9.57 9.72 50.65
C SER A 19 9.83 8.57 49.67
N LEU A 20 8.86 7.66 49.52
CA LEU A 20 8.96 6.56 48.54
C LEU A 20 9.22 7.08 47.12
N ALA A 21 8.59 8.20 46.75
CA ALA A 21 8.76 8.84 45.45
C ALA A 21 10.19 9.36 45.24
N GLU A 22 10.76 10.03 46.25
CA GLU A 22 12.14 10.52 46.22
C GLU A 22 13.15 9.36 46.20
N PHE A 23 12.91 8.30 46.96
CA PHE A 23 13.74 7.10 46.93
C PHE A 23 13.73 6.44 45.54
N VAL A 24 12.55 6.28 44.93
CA VAL A 24 12.43 5.74 43.56
C VAL A 24 13.16 6.63 42.56
N ALA A 25 13.01 7.96 42.64
CA ALA A 25 13.71 8.90 41.78
C ALA A 25 15.24 8.76 41.87
N VAL A 26 15.77 8.57 43.09
CA VAL A 26 17.20 8.37 43.31
C VAL A 26 17.69 7.04 42.77
N VAL A 27 16.94 5.96 42.98
CA VAL A 27 17.25 4.65 42.37
C VAL A 27 17.27 4.76 40.84
N GLN A 28 16.35 5.53 40.25
CA GLN A 28 16.37 5.82 38.81
C GLN A 28 17.61 6.61 38.40
N MET A 29 17.97 7.67 39.13
CA MET A 29 19.18 8.45 38.84
C MET A 29 20.44 7.59 38.92
N ILE A 30 20.53 6.67 39.88
CA ILE A 30 21.65 5.72 40.02
C ILE A 30 21.67 4.72 38.85
N LYS A 31 20.51 4.15 38.49
CA LYS A 31 20.39 3.25 37.33
C LYS A 31 20.77 3.95 36.02
N GLN A 32 20.31 5.18 35.82
CA GLN A 32 20.69 6.00 34.67
C GLN A 32 22.19 6.31 34.68
N ALA A 33 22.75 6.72 35.83
CA ALA A 33 24.18 6.99 35.97
C ALA A 33 25.04 5.77 35.63
N HIS A 34 24.56 4.55 35.92
CA HIS A 34 25.22 3.31 35.51
C HIS A 34 25.24 3.14 33.98
N LEU A 35 24.18 3.51 33.27
CA LEU A 35 24.07 3.48 31.80
C LEU A 35 24.80 4.63 31.08
N PHE A 36 25.34 5.58 31.85
CA PHE A 36 26.25 6.62 31.37
C PHE A 36 27.70 6.34 31.73
N LYS A 37 28.02 5.22 32.41
CA LYS A 37 29.42 4.83 32.58
C LYS A 37 30.01 4.56 31.19
N PRO A 38 31.18 5.13 30.87
CA PRO A 38 31.88 4.75 29.65
C PRO A 38 32.26 3.28 29.81
N ASP A 39 31.76 2.42 28.94
CA ASP A 39 32.42 1.14 28.74
C ASP A 39 33.88 1.45 28.40
N GLN A 40 34.82 0.84 29.12
CA GLN A 40 36.27 0.99 28.88
C GLN A 40 36.71 0.44 27.50
N SER A 41 35.77 0.17 26.59
CA SER A 41 35.99 -0.42 25.27
C SER A 41 35.55 0.48 24.11
N GLN A 42 35.45 1.81 24.29
CA GLN A 42 35.35 2.74 23.15
C GLN A 42 36.22 3.97 23.34
N GLN A 43 37.53 3.73 23.35
CA GLN A 43 38.50 4.65 22.79
C GLN A 43 38.51 4.39 21.27
N ASP A 44 37.40 4.69 20.59
CA ASP A 44 37.31 4.51 19.14
C ASP A 44 36.45 5.62 18.54
N ASN A 45 37.14 6.54 17.86
CA ASN A 45 36.71 7.49 16.83
C ASN A 45 35.31 8.12 16.93
N GLY A 46 35.29 9.46 16.99
CA GLY A 46 34.09 10.30 17.03
C GLY A 46 33.23 10.29 15.76
N ASN A 47 32.66 9.14 15.43
CA ASN A 47 31.79 8.94 14.27
C ASN A 47 30.49 8.17 14.57
N HIS A 48 30.26 7.75 15.83
CA HIS A 48 29.05 6.99 16.20
C HIS A 48 27.93 7.78 16.90
N ASP A 49 28.16 9.05 17.26
CA ASP A 49 27.14 9.92 17.88
C ASP A 49 26.17 10.56 16.86
N MET A 50 26.26 10.19 15.57
CA MET A 50 25.67 10.96 14.48
C MET A 50 24.27 10.50 14.01
N VAL A 51 23.64 9.49 14.62
CA VAL A 51 22.53 8.77 13.95
C VAL A 51 21.17 8.81 14.69
N THR A 52 21.11 9.00 16.01
CA THR A 52 19.84 9.11 16.75
C THR A 52 19.47 10.56 17.04
N CYS A 53 18.36 11.03 16.47
CA CYS A 53 17.86 12.39 16.68
C CYS A 53 16.77 12.39 17.76
N LEU A 54 17.13 12.81 18.98
CA LEU A 54 16.20 13.06 20.06
C LEU A 54 15.62 14.47 19.95
N ARG A 55 14.30 14.58 20.02
CA ARG A 55 13.55 15.84 19.97
C ARG A 55 12.59 15.91 21.15
N VAL A 56 12.37 17.11 21.66
CA VAL A 56 11.49 17.32 22.81
C VAL A 56 10.60 18.52 22.54
N VAL A 57 9.30 18.38 22.75
CA VAL A 57 8.34 19.47 22.72
C VAL A 57 7.59 19.50 24.04
N ASP A 58 7.74 20.59 24.76
CA ASP A 58 6.91 20.91 25.91
C ASP A 58 5.84 21.89 25.45
N TYR A 59 4.57 21.60 25.71
CA TYR A 59 3.48 22.48 25.32
C TYR A 59 2.39 22.58 26.38
N SER A 60 1.68 23.70 26.32
CA SER A 60 0.47 24.02 27.05
C SER A 60 -0.50 24.73 26.08
N PRO A 61 -1.76 25.01 26.48
CA PRO A 61 -2.70 25.73 25.64
C PRO A 61 -2.16 27.07 25.10
N THR A 62 -1.29 27.74 25.88
CA THR A 62 -0.78 29.09 25.61
C THR A 62 0.67 29.13 25.12
N HIS A 63 1.51 28.18 25.52
CA HIS A 63 2.95 28.19 25.23
C HIS A 63 3.42 26.87 24.60
N VAL A 64 4.41 26.97 23.72
CA VAL A 64 5.09 25.81 23.11
C VAL A 64 6.58 26.08 23.13
N HIS A 65 7.35 25.11 23.59
CA HIS A 65 8.81 25.14 23.57
C HIS A 65 9.33 23.83 22.98
N ALA A 66 10.11 23.92 21.90
CA ALA A 66 10.63 22.76 21.20
C ALA A 66 12.15 22.81 21.10
N ILE A 67 12.77 21.65 21.27
CA ILE A 67 14.22 21.42 21.16
C ILE A 67 14.42 20.32 20.11
N ASP A 68 15.00 20.67 18.96
CA ASP A 68 15.40 19.74 17.88
C ASP A 68 16.74 20.21 17.26
N PRO A 69 17.82 19.42 17.31
CA PRO A 69 18.02 18.20 18.11
C PRO A 69 18.44 18.54 19.57
N VAL A 70 18.20 17.62 20.49
CA VAL A 70 18.73 17.71 21.88
C VAL A 70 20.25 17.54 21.87
N ARG A 71 21.00 18.63 22.15
CA ARG A 71 22.47 18.61 22.14
C ARG A 71 23.11 18.05 23.42
N HIS A 72 22.43 18.15 24.56
CA HIS A 72 22.94 17.70 25.85
C HIS A 72 22.06 16.58 26.43
N LEU A 73 22.30 15.34 25.98
CA LEU A 73 21.49 14.18 26.33
C LEU A 73 21.48 13.90 27.85
N GLN A 74 22.64 13.95 28.50
CA GLN A 74 22.75 13.70 29.94
C GLN A 74 21.92 14.70 30.75
N GLY A 75 22.04 16.00 30.45
CA GLY A 75 21.25 17.04 31.10
C GLY A 75 19.74 16.86 30.88
N PHE A 76 19.33 16.41 29.68
CA PHE A 76 17.95 16.06 29.43
C PHE A 76 17.49 14.84 30.23
N MET A 77 18.29 13.78 30.38
CA MET A 77 17.85 12.59 31.12
C MET A 77 17.52 12.88 32.59
N PHE A 78 18.25 13.82 33.20
CA PHE A 78 18.01 14.26 34.57
C PHE A 78 17.04 15.44 34.68
N SER A 79 16.54 16.00 33.57
CA SER A 79 15.60 17.12 33.63
C SER A 79 14.16 16.67 33.85
N ALA A 80 13.46 17.41 34.72
CA ALA A 80 12.02 17.31 34.92
C ALA A 80 11.24 18.05 33.83
N LYS A 81 9.94 17.76 33.71
CA LYS A 81 9.02 18.55 32.88
C LYS A 81 8.82 19.93 33.54
N PRO A 82 8.81 21.05 32.80
CA PRO A 82 8.50 22.34 33.37
C PRO A 82 7.07 22.35 33.91
N ASP A 83 6.83 23.14 34.96
CA ASP A 83 5.51 23.21 35.61
C ASP A 83 4.45 23.83 34.71
N TRP A 84 4.84 24.74 33.81
CA TRP A 84 3.93 25.40 32.88
C TRP A 84 3.43 24.48 31.74
N ALA A 85 4.14 23.39 31.45
CA ALA A 85 3.83 22.50 30.33
C ALA A 85 2.77 21.48 30.76
N SER A 86 1.67 21.37 30.02
CA SER A 86 0.67 20.33 30.28
C SER A 86 1.19 18.97 29.82
N VAL A 87 1.78 18.93 28.61
CA VAL A 87 2.30 17.70 28.01
C VAL A 87 3.73 17.90 27.52
N ARG A 88 4.58 16.92 27.82
CA ARG A 88 5.91 16.75 27.23
C ARG A 88 5.87 15.63 26.21
N TRP A 89 6.12 15.97 24.96
CA TRP A 89 6.32 15.02 23.87
C TRP A 89 7.81 14.83 23.60
N VAL A 90 8.31 13.61 23.78
CA VAL A 90 9.67 13.21 23.44
C VAL A 90 9.59 12.34 22.19
N HIS A 91 10.35 12.68 21.15
CA HIS A 91 10.42 11.91 19.92
C HIS A 91 11.86 11.47 19.67
N LEU A 92 12.08 10.16 19.58
CA LEU A 92 13.36 9.57 19.21
C LEU A 92 13.25 9.00 17.79
N GLY A 93 14.01 9.57 16.86
CA GLY A 93 14.11 9.08 15.47
C GLY A 93 15.50 8.54 15.16
N GLY A 94 15.58 7.58 14.23
CA GLY A 94 16.86 7.14 13.64
C GLY A 94 17.64 6.08 14.44
N PHE A 95 16.95 5.25 15.23
CA PHE A 95 17.61 4.18 15.98
C PHE A 95 17.71 2.86 15.19
N LYS A 96 18.77 2.09 15.44
CA LYS A 96 18.91 0.69 14.96
C LYS A 96 18.43 -0.27 16.05
N ARG A 97 17.55 -1.22 15.70
CA ARG A 97 16.76 -2.06 16.63
C ARG A 97 17.55 -2.81 17.70
N MET A 98 18.79 -3.23 17.43
CA MET A 98 19.49 -4.18 18.30
C MET A 98 20.18 -3.55 19.52
N ASP A 99 20.65 -2.29 19.45
CA ASP A 99 21.61 -1.76 20.45
C ASP A 99 21.37 -0.30 20.87
N ASP A 100 20.18 0.27 20.67
CA ASP A 100 19.97 1.66 21.06
C ASP A 100 19.88 1.85 22.58
N LEU A 101 21.04 2.21 23.15
CA LEU A 101 21.22 2.60 24.54
C LEU A 101 20.28 3.75 24.93
N ASN A 102 19.87 4.61 24.00
CA ASN A 102 18.99 5.75 24.27
C ASN A 102 17.56 5.31 24.57
N VAL A 103 17.03 4.30 23.88
CA VAL A 103 15.71 3.71 24.20
C VAL A 103 15.74 3.12 25.62
N ARG A 104 16.81 2.39 25.97
CA ARG A 104 16.99 1.82 27.32
C ARG A 104 17.11 2.90 28.41
N ARG A 105 17.82 4.00 28.12
CA ARG A 105 17.91 5.17 29.02
C ARG A 105 16.54 5.83 29.24
N LEU A 106 15.76 6.00 28.18
CA LEU A 106 14.40 6.53 28.25
C LEU A 106 13.45 5.59 29.02
N ALA A 107 13.60 4.28 28.83
CA ALA A 107 12.85 3.28 29.59
C ALA A 107 13.00 3.45 31.09
N ILE A 108 14.22 3.72 31.57
CA ILE A 108 14.47 3.95 33.00
C ILE A 108 13.94 5.30 33.46
N LYS A 109 14.09 6.35 32.63
CA LYS A 109 13.57 7.69 32.94
C LYS A 109 12.05 7.65 33.18
N TYR A 110 11.33 7.00 32.28
CA TYR A 110 9.87 6.99 32.26
C TYR A 110 9.24 5.73 32.86
N GLN A 111 10.03 4.87 33.51
CA GLN A 111 9.57 3.61 34.14
C GLN A 111 8.77 2.73 33.16
N LEU A 112 9.27 2.60 31.93
CA LEU A 112 8.62 1.79 30.90
C LEU A 112 8.75 0.30 31.23
N HIS A 113 7.72 -0.47 30.89
CA HIS A 113 7.66 -1.89 31.21
C HIS A 113 8.68 -2.64 30.33
N PRO A 114 9.46 -3.58 30.89
CA PRO A 114 10.51 -4.27 30.13
C PRO A 114 10.01 -4.97 28.87
N LEU A 115 8.82 -5.62 28.93
CA LEU A 115 8.22 -6.28 27.76
C LEU A 115 7.87 -5.29 26.65
N ALA A 116 7.30 -4.13 26.99
CA ALA A 116 6.96 -3.10 26.01
C ALA A 116 8.21 -2.52 25.33
N VAL A 117 9.31 -2.40 26.07
CA VAL A 117 10.62 -2.00 25.53
C VAL A 117 11.22 -3.08 24.63
N GLU A 118 11.09 -4.35 25.02
CA GLU A 118 11.52 -5.50 24.20
C GLU A 118 10.75 -5.56 22.88
N ASP A 119 9.44 -5.36 22.90
CA ASP A 119 8.62 -5.29 21.69
C ASP A 119 8.96 -4.09 20.81
N CYS A 120 9.41 -2.99 21.41
CA CYS A 120 9.91 -1.82 20.68
C CYS A 120 11.26 -2.09 19.98
N LEU A 121 12.12 -2.90 20.60
CA LEU A 121 13.45 -3.26 20.09
C LEU A 121 13.45 -4.55 19.24
N SER A 122 12.33 -5.26 19.18
CA SER A 122 12.24 -6.54 18.49
C SER A 122 12.49 -6.41 16.97
N ALA A 123 13.35 -7.29 16.44
CA ALA A 123 13.71 -7.34 15.02
C ALA A 123 12.69 -8.08 14.13
N ASP A 124 11.50 -8.40 14.65
CA ASP A 124 10.50 -9.14 13.89
C ASP A 124 10.09 -8.36 12.61
N ASP A 125 10.18 -9.04 11.46
CA ASP A 125 9.76 -8.54 10.14
C ASP A 125 8.25 -8.24 10.08
N LYS A 126 7.49 -8.77 11.05
CA LYS A 126 6.04 -8.61 11.14
C LYS A 126 5.69 -7.65 12.26
N ILE A 127 5.60 -6.36 11.92
CA ILE A 127 5.10 -5.33 12.85
C ILE A 127 3.65 -5.66 13.21
N ARG A 128 3.40 -5.93 14.50
CA ARG A 128 2.05 -6.17 15.03
C ARG A 128 1.48 -4.86 15.56
N CYS A 129 0.28 -4.52 15.11
CA CYS A 129 -0.50 -3.44 15.71
C CYS A 129 -0.99 -3.90 17.09
N LYS A 130 -0.69 -3.14 18.14
CA LYS A 130 -1.19 -3.45 19.48
C LYS A 130 -1.28 -2.22 20.36
N TYR A 131 -2.27 -2.23 21.25
CA TYR A 131 -2.40 -1.30 22.36
C TYR A 131 -2.50 -2.09 23.67
N GLU A 132 -1.62 -1.81 24.62
CA GLU A 132 -1.53 -2.47 25.92
C GLU A 132 -1.49 -1.43 27.05
N HIS A 133 -2.13 -1.75 28.18
CA HIS A 133 -2.11 -0.91 29.37
C HIS A 133 -1.22 -1.56 30.44
N TYR A 134 -0.30 -0.79 31.00
CA TYR A 134 0.52 -1.15 32.15
C TYR A 134 0.21 -0.21 33.32
N ASP A 135 0.68 -0.55 34.51
CA ASP A 135 0.35 0.19 35.74
C ASP A 135 0.76 1.68 35.70
N ASP A 136 1.87 1.99 35.01
CA ASP A 136 2.48 3.34 34.94
C ASP A 136 2.33 4.03 33.57
N HIS A 137 2.04 3.27 32.51
CA HIS A 137 1.93 3.79 31.14
C HIS A 137 1.10 2.88 30.22
N SER A 138 0.57 3.47 29.15
CA SER A 138 0.00 2.75 28.02
C SER A 138 1.02 2.65 26.89
N PHE A 139 0.97 1.57 26.13
CA PHE A 139 1.90 1.28 25.04
C PHE A 139 1.15 0.98 23.74
N LEU A 140 1.56 1.65 22.66
CA LEU A 140 0.99 1.53 21.33
C LEU A 140 2.10 1.20 20.32
N ILE A 141 1.89 0.20 19.48
CA ILE A 141 2.74 -0.10 18.32
C ILE A 141 1.91 0.02 17.05
N VAL A 142 2.41 0.79 16.08
CA VAL A 142 1.82 0.91 14.75
C VAL A 142 2.87 0.87 13.65
N PRO A 143 2.56 0.27 12.50
CA PRO A 143 3.40 0.34 11.31
C PRO A 143 3.28 1.70 10.63
N VAL A 144 4.40 2.21 10.12
CA VAL A 144 4.47 3.42 9.31
C VAL A 144 4.96 3.03 7.92
N LEU A 145 4.12 3.25 6.91
CA LEU A 145 4.45 2.97 5.52
C LEU A 145 4.67 4.27 4.76
N ARG A 146 5.89 4.47 4.27
CA ARG A 146 6.32 5.70 3.58
C ARG A 146 6.62 5.47 2.11
N PRO A 147 6.46 6.52 1.28
CA PRO A 147 6.99 6.48 -0.06
C PRO A 147 8.52 6.52 -0.08
N LEU A 148 9.14 5.91 -1.09
CA LEU A 148 10.61 5.75 -1.15
C LEU A 148 11.36 7.09 -1.14
N ASP A 149 10.89 8.12 -1.86
CA ASP A 149 11.65 9.38 -2.03
C ASP A 149 10.76 10.63 -2.20
N GLY A 150 11.31 11.82 -1.92
CA GLY A 150 10.66 13.11 -2.18
C GLY A 150 10.36 13.36 -3.67
N LEU A 151 11.21 12.88 -4.57
CA LEU A 151 10.96 12.94 -6.02
C LEU A 151 9.75 12.09 -6.42
N LYS A 152 9.61 10.91 -5.81
CA LYS A 152 8.46 10.02 -6.03
C LYS A 152 7.21 10.58 -5.39
N ARG A 153 7.30 11.28 -4.26
CA ARG A 153 6.19 12.05 -3.69
C ARG A 153 5.63 13.07 -4.69
N ALA A 154 6.47 13.86 -5.34
CA ALA A 154 6.03 14.79 -6.39
C ALA A 154 5.36 14.07 -7.58
N HIS A 155 5.89 12.91 -7.99
CA HIS A 155 5.28 12.09 -9.04
C HIS A 155 3.92 11.49 -8.61
N MET A 156 3.80 11.02 -7.37
CA MET A 156 2.55 10.55 -6.80
C MET A 156 1.52 11.68 -6.74
N GLU A 157 1.92 12.86 -6.26
CA GLU A 157 1.07 14.05 -6.22
C GLU A 157 0.64 14.48 -7.63
N ALA A 158 1.54 14.43 -8.62
CA ALA A 158 1.18 14.67 -10.02
C ALA A 158 0.16 13.66 -10.53
N CYS A 159 0.35 12.36 -10.25
CA CYS A 159 -0.55 11.30 -10.67
C CYS A 159 -1.94 11.43 -10.00
N ILE A 160 -1.96 11.74 -8.70
CA ILE A 160 -3.19 12.02 -7.94
C ILE A 160 -3.89 13.26 -8.52
N ASN A 161 -3.15 14.32 -8.85
CA ASN A 161 -3.71 15.54 -9.41
C ASN A 161 -4.25 15.33 -10.83
N GLU A 162 -3.57 14.56 -11.67
CA GLU A 162 -4.08 14.14 -12.98
C GLU A 162 -5.39 13.37 -12.84
N ARG A 163 -5.45 12.43 -11.88
CA ARG A 163 -6.68 11.69 -11.57
C ARG A 163 -7.81 12.62 -11.10
N ARG A 164 -7.53 13.53 -10.16
CA ARG A 164 -8.50 14.53 -9.69
C ARG A 164 -9.02 15.36 -10.87
N ARG A 165 -8.13 15.87 -11.73
CA ARG A 165 -8.50 16.62 -12.94
C ARG A 165 -9.38 15.79 -13.89
N ALA A 166 -9.08 14.51 -14.07
CA ALA A 166 -9.88 13.61 -14.90
C ALA A 166 -11.31 13.43 -14.34
N LEU A 167 -11.46 13.26 -13.03
CA LEU A 167 -12.77 13.19 -12.36
C LEU A 167 -13.55 14.51 -12.52
N PHE A 168 -12.92 15.65 -12.22
CA PHE A 168 -13.55 16.97 -12.38
C PHE A 168 -14.01 17.24 -13.83
N ASN A 169 -13.22 16.80 -14.82
CA ASN A 169 -13.59 16.95 -16.22
C ASN A 169 -14.76 16.02 -16.59
N LYS A 170 -14.82 14.79 -16.04
CA LYS A 170 -15.93 13.84 -16.24
C LYS A 170 -17.25 14.42 -15.70
N ASP A 171 -17.23 15.05 -14.52
CA ASP A 171 -18.42 15.70 -13.94
C ASP A 171 -18.89 16.90 -14.76
N ARG A 172 -17.96 17.68 -15.36
CA ARG A 172 -18.31 18.76 -16.30
C ARG A 172 -18.95 18.25 -17.58
N THR A 173 -18.49 17.11 -18.12
CA THR A 173 -19.10 16.50 -19.31
C THR A 173 -20.47 15.89 -19.02
N LEU A 174 -20.69 15.36 -17.82
CA LEU A 174 -22.03 14.89 -17.38
C LEU A 174 -23.01 16.06 -17.19
N ARG A 175 -22.53 17.22 -16.70
CA ARG A 175 -23.35 18.44 -16.54
C ARG A 175 -23.69 19.16 -17.85
N LYS A 176 -22.85 19.05 -18.88
CA LYS A 176 -23.13 19.60 -20.21
C LYS A 176 -23.65 18.47 -21.09
N GLY A 177 -24.96 18.25 -21.10
CA GLY A 177 -25.64 17.18 -21.85
C GLY A 177 -25.22 17.09 -23.32
N GLY A 178 -24.18 16.32 -23.61
CA GLY A 178 -23.59 16.13 -24.92
C GLY A 178 -23.25 14.66 -25.13
N ALA A 179 -23.91 14.07 -26.13
CA ALA A 179 -23.77 12.72 -26.68
C ALA A 179 -22.54 11.90 -26.22
N LEU A 180 -22.81 10.75 -25.61
CA LEU A 180 -21.83 9.68 -25.42
C LEU A 180 -21.23 9.28 -26.78
N LYS A 181 -19.92 9.42 -26.93
CA LYS A 181 -19.14 8.61 -27.88
C LYS A 181 -18.89 7.24 -27.23
N PRO A 182 -19.12 6.12 -27.93
CA PRO A 182 -18.95 4.80 -27.35
C PRO A 182 -17.51 4.32 -27.54
N GLU A 183 -16.55 4.84 -26.78
CA GLU A 183 -15.25 4.17 -26.61
C GLU A 183 -14.78 4.34 -25.16
N ASP A 184 -14.47 3.21 -24.51
CA ASP A 184 -13.90 3.03 -23.17
C ASP A 184 -14.81 3.07 -21.92
N ASP A 185 -16.09 2.67 -22.02
CA ASP A 185 -16.92 2.39 -20.85
C ASP A 185 -17.10 0.88 -20.61
N PHE A 186 -16.26 0.29 -19.75
CA PHE A 186 -16.49 -1.06 -19.22
C PHE A 186 -16.03 -1.26 -17.76
N PHE A 187 -16.20 -0.23 -16.92
CA PHE A 187 -16.25 -0.38 -15.46
C PHE A 187 -17.26 0.66 -14.94
N ASN A 188 -18.54 0.44 -15.21
CA ASN A 188 -19.58 1.33 -14.71
C ASN A 188 -20.00 0.94 -13.28
N ASP A 189 -19.71 1.86 -12.38
CA ASP A 189 -20.35 2.18 -11.12
C ASP A 189 -21.58 1.39 -10.71
N ARG A 190 -21.48 0.72 -9.55
CA ARG A 190 -22.60 0.58 -8.61
C ARG A 190 -22.16 0.99 -7.21
N LYS A 191 -22.32 2.29 -6.90
CA LYS A 191 -22.56 2.77 -5.54
C LYS A 191 -23.73 3.77 -5.58
N PHE A 192 -24.89 3.34 -5.07
CA PHE A 192 -25.82 4.23 -4.39
C PHE A 192 -26.44 3.47 -3.19
N VAL A 193 -25.90 3.83 -2.02
CA VAL A 193 -26.55 4.17 -0.74
C VAL A 193 -27.98 3.66 -0.46
N ALA A 194 -28.10 3.01 0.71
CA ALA A 194 -29.24 2.89 1.64
C ALA A 194 -30.56 2.22 1.21
N ALA A 195 -30.93 1.17 1.96
CA ALA A 195 -32.29 0.65 2.06
C ALA A 195 -33.22 1.65 2.80
N PRO A 196 -34.54 1.61 2.51
CA PRO A 196 -35.44 0.94 3.46
C PRO A 196 -36.57 0.11 2.83
N ARG A 197 -37.13 -0.73 3.71
CA ARG A 197 -38.25 -1.70 3.64
C ARG A 197 -39.43 -1.36 2.69
N ALA A 198 -39.92 -2.36 1.95
CA ALA A 198 -41.19 -3.09 2.21
C ALA A 198 -41.66 -3.95 1.01
N SER A 199 -42.04 -5.20 1.33
CA SER A 199 -43.11 -6.04 0.76
C SER A 199 -43.37 -6.12 -0.76
N SER A 200 -43.31 -7.37 -1.26
CA SER A 200 -44.45 -8.12 -1.84
C SER A 200 -44.23 -8.72 -3.23
N MET A 201 -44.46 -10.05 -3.25
CA MET A 201 -45.05 -10.89 -4.29
C MET A 201 -44.57 -10.84 -5.74
N MET A 202 -44.00 -11.99 -6.11
CA MET A 202 -44.55 -12.96 -7.09
C MET A 202 -44.90 -12.51 -8.51
N SER A 203 -44.50 -13.44 -9.39
CA SER A 203 -44.89 -13.64 -10.79
C SER A 203 -44.24 -12.66 -11.76
N PHE A 204 -43.46 -13.18 -12.70
CA PHE A 204 -43.79 -13.13 -14.13
C PHE A 204 -42.81 -14.08 -14.85
N PHE A 205 -43.39 -15.18 -15.39
CA PHE A 205 -42.95 -15.99 -16.54
C PHE A 205 -41.86 -17.08 -16.39
N LYS A 206 -42.36 -18.25 -16.00
CA LYS A 206 -42.42 -19.49 -16.82
C LYS A 206 -42.17 -19.26 -18.33
N ALA A 207 -41.12 -19.89 -18.91
CA ALA A 207 -41.14 -20.53 -20.24
C ALA A 207 -39.76 -21.04 -20.70
N THR A 208 -39.68 -22.37 -20.81
CA THR A 208 -39.21 -23.09 -22.01
C THR A 208 -37.72 -23.07 -22.37
N VAL A 209 -37.11 -24.22 -22.06
CA VAL A 209 -35.90 -24.79 -22.66
C VAL A 209 -36.01 -24.79 -24.19
N PHE A 210 -35.13 -24.05 -24.87
CA PHE A 210 -34.71 -24.34 -26.24
C PHE A 210 -33.25 -23.93 -26.39
N THR A 211 -32.40 -24.94 -26.56
CA THR A 211 -30.99 -24.81 -26.94
C THR A 211 -30.90 -24.19 -28.34
N LYS A 212 -30.40 -22.96 -28.44
CA LYS A 212 -29.83 -22.40 -29.67
C LYS A 212 -28.34 -22.15 -29.46
N PRO A 213 -27.48 -22.43 -30.45
CA PRO A 213 -26.07 -22.09 -30.36
C PRO A 213 -25.93 -20.58 -30.29
N VAL A 214 -25.16 -20.12 -29.31
CA VAL A 214 -24.80 -18.71 -29.11
C VAL A 214 -24.00 -18.25 -30.33
N ALA A 215 -24.66 -17.53 -31.23
CA ALA A 215 -23.97 -16.72 -32.21
C ALA A 215 -23.18 -15.64 -31.45
N SER A 216 -21.85 -15.66 -31.62
CA SER A 216 -20.93 -14.67 -31.05
C SER A 216 -21.42 -13.23 -31.30
N PRO A 217 -21.70 -12.43 -30.26
CA PRO A 217 -21.97 -11.02 -30.42
C PRO A 217 -20.64 -10.26 -30.41
N TYR A 218 -19.75 -10.54 -31.37
CA TYR A 218 -18.59 -9.69 -31.63
C TYR A 218 -18.58 -9.28 -33.09
N LYS A 219 -19.24 -8.15 -33.35
CA LYS A 219 -18.94 -7.31 -34.51
C LYS A 219 -17.49 -6.83 -34.30
N PRO A 220 -16.58 -6.96 -35.28
CA PRO A 220 -15.22 -6.46 -35.11
C PRO A 220 -15.31 -4.97 -34.77
N ILE A 221 -14.70 -4.60 -33.63
CA ILE A 221 -14.50 -3.21 -33.24
C ILE A 221 -13.92 -2.51 -34.47
N GLY A 222 -14.62 -1.47 -34.92
CA GLY A 222 -14.19 -0.66 -36.05
C GLY A 222 -12.74 -0.29 -35.85
N LYS A 223 -11.92 -0.50 -36.88
CA LYS A 223 -10.54 -0.04 -36.91
C LYS A 223 -10.54 1.46 -36.67
N GLY A 224 -10.30 1.88 -35.43
CA GLY A 224 -9.72 3.19 -35.17
C GLY A 224 -8.48 3.33 -36.06
N ALA A 225 -8.31 4.50 -36.66
CA ALA A 225 -7.27 4.76 -37.66
C ALA A 225 -5.94 4.10 -37.27
N PRO A 226 -5.24 3.42 -38.21
CA PRO A 226 -4.01 2.69 -37.90
C PRO A 226 -2.99 3.68 -37.35
N THR A 227 -2.84 3.69 -36.03
CA THR A 227 -1.81 4.49 -35.38
C THR A 227 -0.48 3.92 -35.84
N SER A 228 0.29 4.71 -36.59
CA SER A 228 1.62 4.35 -37.09
C SER A 228 2.41 3.51 -36.07
N PRO A 229 3.15 2.46 -36.48
CA PRO A 229 3.93 1.62 -35.57
C PRO A 229 4.87 2.42 -34.64
N SER A 230 5.36 3.59 -35.09
CA SER A 230 6.17 4.50 -34.25
C SER A 230 5.37 5.12 -33.10
N SER A 231 4.07 5.40 -33.30
CA SER A 231 3.19 5.99 -32.28
C SER A 231 2.73 4.97 -31.22
N ARG A 232 2.58 3.69 -31.59
CA ARG A 232 2.28 2.61 -30.64
C ARG A 232 3.49 2.31 -29.77
N HIS A 233 4.68 2.24 -30.36
CA HIS A 233 5.93 2.06 -29.62
C HIS A 233 6.17 3.24 -28.65
N ARG A 234 6.00 4.49 -29.11
CA ARG A 234 6.11 5.68 -28.24
C ARG A 234 5.14 5.68 -27.06
N LYS A 235 3.87 5.28 -27.28
CA LYS A 235 2.87 5.14 -26.21
C LYS A 235 3.25 4.04 -25.22
N ARG A 236 3.74 2.90 -25.71
CA ARG A 236 4.23 1.80 -24.88
C ARG A 236 5.40 2.25 -24.00
N THR A 237 6.42 2.86 -24.58
CA THR A 237 7.60 3.33 -23.84
C THR A 237 7.22 4.38 -22.80
N GLU A 238 6.23 5.24 -23.08
CA GLU A 238 5.72 6.21 -22.10
C GLU A 238 5.01 5.53 -20.92
N ILE A 239 4.19 4.53 -21.18
CA ILE A 239 3.49 3.76 -20.14
C ILE A 239 4.48 2.94 -19.30
N GLU A 240 5.45 2.29 -19.96
CA GLU A 240 6.51 1.54 -19.30
C GLU A 240 7.37 2.46 -18.43
N ALA A 241 7.78 3.63 -18.93
CA ALA A 241 8.53 4.61 -18.15
C ALA A 241 7.75 5.12 -16.93
N LYS A 242 6.44 5.42 -17.09
CA LYS A 242 5.57 5.81 -15.98
C LYS A 242 5.42 4.68 -14.96
N LEU A 243 5.27 3.44 -15.42
CA LEU A 243 5.12 2.28 -14.55
C LEU A 243 6.41 1.93 -13.81
N ASP A 244 7.57 2.09 -14.47
CA ASP A 244 8.88 1.86 -13.88
C ASP A 244 9.26 2.97 -12.89
N ALA A 245 8.83 4.22 -13.14
CA ALA A 245 8.91 5.30 -12.14
C ALA A 245 8.07 5.00 -10.88
N LEU A 246 6.97 4.26 -11.04
CA LEU A 246 6.09 3.80 -9.95
C LEU A 246 6.51 2.44 -9.37
N HIS A 247 7.59 1.82 -9.85
CA HIS A 247 7.96 0.44 -9.49
C HIS A 247 8.53 0.31 -8.08
N VAL A 248 9.11 1.40 -7.53
CA VAL A 248 9.66 1.41 -6.16
C VAL A 248 9.01 2.54 -5.36
N LEU A 249 7.70 2.39 -5.13
CA LEU A 249 6.92 3.38 -4.39
C LEU A 249 7.09 3.28 -2.88
N MET A 250 7.25 2.09 -2.31
CA MET A 250 7.16 1.87 -0.87
C MET A 250 8.53 1.58 -0.26
N ARG A 251 8.84 2.24 0.86
CA ARG A 251 9.92 1.82 1.76
C ARG A 251 9.53 0.55 2.49
N HIS A 252 10.52 -0.10 3.11
CA HIS A 252 10.23 -1.10 4.12
C HIS A 252 9.34 -0.49 5.22
N PRO A 253 8.32 -1.23 5.69
CA PRO A 253 7.45 -0.73 6.74
C PRO A 253 8.28 -0.50 8.01
N GLN A 254 8.21 0.71 8.55
CA GLN A 254 8.91 1.12 9.75
C GLN A 254 8.01 0.92 10.96
N GLN A 255 8.61 0.67 12.13
CA GLN A 255 7.86 0.58 13.38
C GLN A 255 7.83 1.94 14.08
N LEU A 256 6.64 2.33 14.55
CA LEU A 256 6.43 3.46 15.45
C LEU A 256 5.85 2.93 16.76
N CYS A 257 6.58 3.15 17.85
CA CYS A 257 6.16 2.84 19.19
C CYS A 257 5.80 4.15 19.91
N VAL A 258 4.69 4.16 20.64
CA VAL A 258 4.24 5.31 21.43
C VAL A 258 3.95 4.84 22.85
N PHE A 259 4.58 5.48 23.83
CA PHE A 259 4.34 5.26 25.25
C PHE A 259 3.68 6.51 25.82
N VAL A 260 2.66 6.32 26.64
CA VAL A 260 1.89 7.40 27.26
C VAL A 260 1.88 7.17 28.76
N SER A 261 2.42 8.10 29.54
CA SER A 261 2.36 7.98 31.00
C SER A 261 0.91 8.04 31.49
N LYS A 262 0.60 7.30 32.56
CA LYS A 262 -0.73 7.26 33.19
C LYS A 262 -1.28 8.63 33.57
N ASP A 263 -0.41 9.55 33.99
CA ASP A 263 -0.77 10.92 34.34
C ASP A 263 -1.03 11.80 33.11
N LYS A 264 -0.91 11.24 31.90
CA LYS A 264 -1.10 11.92 30.60
C LYS A 264 -0.20 13.17 30.41
N SER A 265 0.87 13.26 31.19
CA SER A 265 1.80 14.38 31.18
C SER A 265 2.98 14.17 30.23
N HIS A 266 3.27 12.90 29.87
CA HIS A 266 4.40 12.52 29.04
C HIS A 266 3.97 11.57 27.92
N VAL A 267 4.43 11.86 26.72
CA VAL A 267 4.29 10.99 25.54
C VAL A 267 5.67 10.78 24.94
N LEU A 268 6.08 9.54 24.79
CA LEU A 268 7.32 9.15 24.13
C LEU A 268 6.99 8.45 22.81
N SER A 269 7.46 8.97 21.68
CA SER A 269 7.39 8.28 20.40
C SER A 269 8.77 7.86 19.92
N VAL A 270 8.89 6.61 19.50
CA VAL A 270 10.14 5.97 19.08
C VAL A 270 9.92 5.46 17.67
N GLN A 271 10.66 6.01 16.70
CA GLN A 271 10.50 5.70 15.28
C GLN A 271 11.82 5.24 14.64
N GLU A 272 11.74 4.11 13.94
CA GLU A 272 12.80 3.64 13.06
C GLU A 272 12.88 4.54 11.82
N GLU A 273 14.00 5.24 11.62
CA GLU A 273 14.25 6.01 10.40
C GLU A 273 15.53 5.49 9.73
N GLU A 274 15.41 4.95 8.51
CA GLU A 274 16.57 4.57 7.69
C GLU A 274 17.37 5.83 7.31
N THR A 275 18.60 5.92 7.83
CA THR A 275 19.51 7.07 7.63
C THR A 275 20.28 7.03 6.31
N ASP A 276 20.20 5.94 5.54
CA ASP A 276 21.08 5.69 4.39
C ASP A 276 20.95 6.68 3.21
N ASN A 277 19.93 7.55 3.21
CA ASN A 277 19.77 8.60 2.18
C ASN A 277 19.31 9.97 2.75
N ALA A 278 19.51 10.21 4.05
CA ALA A 278 19.10 11.46 4.67
C ALA A 278 20.07 12.61 4.29
N LEU A 279 19.81 13.29 3.17
CA LEU A 279 20.18 14.70 3.11
C LEU A 279 19.58 15.40 4.35
N PRO A 280 20.24 16.40 4.95
CA PRO A 280 19.72 17.18 6.09
C PRO A 280 18.32 17.78 5.85
N SER A 281 17.89 17.85 4.58
CA SER A 281 16.60 18.35 4.09
C SER A 281 15.55 17.27 3.82
N SER A 282 15.79 15.98 4.14
CA SER A 282 14.77 14.95 3.97
C SER A 282 13.56 15.27 4.86
N PRO A 283 12.34 15.36 4.30
CA PRO A 283 11.17 15.75 5.07
C PRO A 283 10.92 14.71 6.16
N LYS A 284 11.00 15.14 7.42
CA LYS A 284 10.69 14.38 8.65
C LYS A 284 9.18 14.39 8.84
N PRO A 285 8.42 13.43 8.30
CA PRO A 285 7.03 13.69 7.99
C PRO A 285 6.17 13.63 9.26
N LEU A 286 6.44 12.73 10.21
CA LEU A 286 5.73 12.69 11.50
C LEU A 286 5.92 14.00 12.29
N TRP A 287 7.16 14.47 12.40
CA TRP A 287 7.46 15.75 13.06
C TRP A 287 6.79 16.92 12.35
N HIS A 288 6.90 17.00 11.02
CA HIS A 288 6.26 18.04 10.23
C HIS A 288 4.73 18.02 10.38
N PHE A 289 4.07 16.86 10.33
CA PHE A 289 2.62 16.76 10.43
C PHE A 289 2.08 17.07 11.84
N VAL A 290 2.76 16.59 12.90
CA VAL A 290 2.28 16.76 14.28
C VAL A 290 2.77 18.10 14.87
N PHE A 291 4.03 18.45 14.70
CA PHE A 291 4.59 19.68 15.23
C PHE A 291 4.30 20.88 14.33
N GLU A 292 4.86 20.90 13.12
CA GLU A 292 4.86 22.10 12.26
C GLU A 292 3.48 22.42 11.66
N ARG A 293 2.66 21.41 11.35
CA ARG A 293 1.31 21.62 10.81
C ARG A 293 0.26 21.84 11.90
N ASN A 294 0.47 21.37 13.13
CA ASN A 294 -0.57 21.37 14.16
C ASN A 294 -0.16 22.12 15.45
N LEU A 295 0.96 21.81 16.10
CA LEU A 295 1.34 22.44 17.38
C LEU A 295 1.75 23.92 17.27
N THR A 296 2.35 24.32 16.15
CA THR A 296 2.82 25.71 15.93
C THR A 296 1.70 26.69 15.59
N LYS A 297 0.49 26.21 15.27
CA LYS A 297 -0.65 27.07 14.95
C LYS A 297 -1.05 27.95 16.14
N SER A 298 -1.42 29.21 15.86
CA SER A 298 -1.86 30.16 16.89
C SER A 298 -3.03 29.64 17.72
N TYR A 299 -3.97 28.94 17.09
CA TYR A 299 -4.99 28.13 17.75
C TYR A 299 -4.82 26.67 17.35
N SER A 300 -4.42 25.83 18.30
CA SER A 300 -4.19 24.42 18.08
C SER A 300 -5.05 23.60 19.03
N LYS A 301 -5.98 22.83 18.46
CA LYS A 301 -6.81 21.90 19.25
C LYS A 301 -5.96 20.89 20.01
N LEU A 302 -4.82 20.49 19.44
CA LEU A 302 -3.87 19.59 20.07
C LEU A 302 -3.25 20.16 21.36
N ARG A 303 -3.07 21.49 21.45
CA ARG A 303 -2.56 22.12 22.69
C ARG A 303 -3.61 22.24 23.79
N ASN A 304 -4.89 22.24 23.41
CA ASN A 304 -6.00 22.40 24.34
C ASN A 304 -6.48 21.08 24.96
N HIS A 305 -5.91 19.95 24.54
CA HIS A 305 -6.30 18.61 24.98
C HIS A 305 -5.11 17.83 25.55
N ASP A 306 -5.42 16.73 26.24
CA ASP A 306 -4.47 15.87 26.94
C ASP A 306 -3.60 15.03 25.98
N ALA A 307 -2.64 14.28 26.55
CA ALA A 307 -1.77 13.36 25.80
C ALA A 307 -2.52 12.37 24.90
N SER A 308 -3.74 11.92 25.27
CA SER A 308 -4.55 11.03 24.43
C SER A 308 -4.86 11.67 23.06
N PHE A 309 -5.07 12.99 23.00
CA PHE A 309 -5.27 13.69 21.73
C PHE A 309 -3.98 13.76 20.89
N LEU A 310 -2.81 13.83 21.54
CA LEU A 310 -1.52 13.74 20.85
C LEU A 310 -1.32 12.37 20.21
N VAL A 311 -1.69 11.28 20.90
CA VAL A 311 -1.64 9.92 20.34
C VAL A 311 -2.50 9.81 19.09
N VAL A 312 -3.76 10.29 19.16
CA VAL A 312 -4.66 10.30 18.00
C VAL A 312 -4.10 11.16 16.87
N SER A 313 -3.44 12.28 17.18
CA SER A 313 -2.80 13.15 16.18
C SER A 313 -1.59 12.50 15.51
N ILE A 314 -0.78 11.75 16.28
CA ILE A 314 0.33 10.94 15.75
C ILE A 314 -0.22 9.85 14.84
N LEU A 315 -1.27 9.15 15.29
CA LEU A 315 -1.92 8.11 14.50
C LEU A 315 -2.50 8.68 13.19
N ALA A 316 -3.19 9.82 13.26
CA ALA A 316 -3.70 10.52 12.09
C ALA A 316 -2.58 10.88 11.10
N ALA A 317 -1.43 11.35 11.59
CA ALA A 317 -0.28 11.64 10.73
C ALA A 317 0.25 10.38 10.02
N THR A 318 0.28 9.23 10.71
CA THR A 318 0.70 7.97 10.08
C THR A 318 -0.29 7.49 9.01
N VAL A 319 -1.60 7.67 9.22
CA VAL A 319 -2.62 7.33 8.21
C VAL A 319 -2.58 8.29 7.02
N ASP A 320 -2.41 9.59 7.28
CA ASP A 320 -2.24 10.63 6.25
C ASP A 320 -1.07 10.32 5.30
N GLU A 321 0.01 9.73 5.80
CA GLU A 321 1.17 9.30 4.99
C GLU A 321 0.84 8.13 4.05
N MET A 322 -0.08 7.23 4.45
CA MET A 322 -0.40 6.03 3.69
C MET A 322 -1.48 6.24 2.63
N MET A 323 -2.40 7.19 2.83
CA MET A 323 -3.50 7.46 1.88
C MET A 323 -3.02 7.68 0.43
N PRO A 324 -1.99 8.51 0.16
CA PRO A 324 -1.48 8.70 -1.20
C PRO A 324 -0.95 7.41 -1.85
N LEU A 325 -0.40 6.48 -1.06
CA LEU A 325 0.11 5.20 -1.57
C LEU A 325 -1.04 4.37 -2.16
N VAL A 326 -2.16 4.25 -1.45
CA VAL A 326 -3.35 3.54 -1.95
C VAL A 326 -3.90 4.21 -3.20
N ALA A 327 -4.00 5.55 -3.21
CA ALA A 327 -4.53 6.28 -4.36
C ALA A 327 -3.72 6.08 -5.66
N VAL A 328 -2.40 5.89 -5.55
CA VAL A 328 -1.48 5.65 -6.68
C VAL A 328 -1.61 4.23 -7.24
N PHE A 329 -2.03 3.26 -6.43
CA PHE A 329 -2.28 1.89 -6.91
C PHE A 329 -3.39 1.86 -7.95
N GLU A 330 -4.42 2.68 -7.81
CA GLU A 330 -5.47 2.78 -8.83
C GLU A 330 -4.92 3.21 -10.20
N ALA A 331 -4.10 4.26 -10.21
CA ALA A 331 -3.48 4.74 -11.43
C ALA A 331 -2.55 3.69 -12.04
N THR A 332 -1.82 2.97 -11.19
CA THR A 332 -0.95 1.86 -11.58
C THR A 332 -1.73 0.74 -12.27
N LEU A 333 -2.86 0.31 -11.69
CA LEU A 333 -3.72 -0.72 -12.27
C LEU A 333 -4.34 -0.26 -13.61
N LYS A 334 -4.76 1.00 -13.69
CA LYS A 334 -5.29 1.57 -14.94
C LYS A 334 -4.25 1.57 -16.06
N MET A 335 -3.00 1.94 -15.75
CA MET A 335 -1.90 1.92 -16.71
C MET A 335 -1.52 0.49 -17.11
N LEU A 336 -1.55 -0.45 -16.16
CA LEU A 336 -1.30 -1.86 -16.42
C LEU A 336 -2.35 -2.47 -17.34
N GLY A 337 -3.63 -2.11 -17.17
CA GLY A 337 -4.72 -2.52 -18.06
C GLY A 337 -4.57 -1.94 -19.47
N LYS A 338 -4.16 -0.67 -19.60
CA LYS A 338 -3.83 -0.09 -20.92
C LYS A 338 -2.68 -0.81 -21.60
N LEU A 339 -1.63 -1.13 -20.85
CA LEU A 339 -0.47 -1.85 -21.36
C LEU A 339 -0.84 -3.27 -21.82
N LEU A 340 -1.68 -3.98 -21.05
CA LEU A 340 -2.17 -5.31 -21.41
C LEU A 340 -2.88 -5.30 -22.77
N ARG A 341 -3.77 -4.33 -23.00
CA ARG A 341 -4.48 -4.19 -24.28
C ARG A 341 -3.58 -3.75 -25.43
N LEU A 342 -2.52 -3.00 -25.15
CA LEU A 342 -1.54 -2.56 -26.15
C LEU A 342 -0.56 -3.66 -26.55
N ASP A 343 -0.08 -4.50 -25.62
CA ASP A 343 0.91 -5.54 -25.91
C ASP A 343 0.27 -6.90 -26.26
N GLY A 344 -0.97 -7.14 -25.82
CA GLY A 344 -1.65 -8.41 -26.03
C GLY A 344 -0.84 -9.59 -25.47
N ILE A 345 -0.50 -10.55 -26.32
CA ILE A 345 0.17 -11.80 -25.93
C ILE A 345 1.60 -11.57 -25.39
N GLN A 346 2.28 -10.50 -25.83
CA GLN A 346 3.64 -10.17 -25.40
C GLN A 346 3.69 -9.51 -24.01
N PHE A 347 2.53 -9.32 -23.38
CA PHE A 347 2.44 -8.69 -22.08
C PHE A 347 3.17 -9.49 -20.99
N ASN A 348 3.92 -8.79 -20.15
CA ASN A 348 4.67 -9.37 -19.05
C ASN A 348 3.79 -9.59 -17.80
N ALA A 349 3.25 -10.81 -17.66
CA ALA A 349 2.43 -11.22 -16.52
C ALA A 349 3.12 -11.04 -15.14
N LYS A 350 4.47 -10.98 -15.08
CA LYS A 350 5.19 -10.69 -13.82
C LYS A 350 4.84 -9.32 -13.26
N ARG A 351 4.44 -8.34 -14.09
CA ARG A 351 4.00 -7.01 -13.63
C ARG A 351 2.69 -7.10 -12.82
N LEU A 352 1.73 -7.93 -13.25
CA LEU A 352 0.50 -8.22 -12.49
C LEU A 352 0.80 -8.92 -11.16
N ALA A 353 1.71 -9.90 -11.17
CA ALA A 353 2.13 -10.60 -9.96
C ALA A 353 2.82 -9.67 -8.93
N ARG A 354 3.67 -8.75 -9.39
CA ARG A 354 4.29 -7.73 -8.54
C ARG A 354 3.25 -6.79 -7.94
N ALA A 355 2.32 -6.26 -8.76
CA ALA A 355 1.22 -5.42 -8.27
C ALA A 355 0.40 -6.13 -7.20
N LYS A 356 0.10 -7.43 -7.39
CA LYS A 356 -0.56 -8.28 -6.39
C LYS A 356 0.22 -8.34 -5.08
N LYS A 357 1.54 -8.59 -5.14
CA LYS A 357 2.41 -8.68 -3.95
C LYS A 357 2.40 -7.37 -3.16
N HIS A 358 2.50 -6.23 -3.85
CA HIS A 358 2.49 -4.92 -3.20
C HIS A 358 1.14 -4.59 -2.56
N LEU A 359 0.02 -4.88 -3.25
CA LEU A 359 -1.32 -4.63 -2.72
C LEU A 359 -1.60 -5.46 -1.45
N ILE A 360 -1.21 -6.74 -1.45
CA ILE A 360 -1.27 -7.60 -0.25
C ILE A 360 -0.39 -7.03 0.87
N GLY A 361 0.77 -6.46 0.54
CA GLY A 361 1.66 -5.81 1.50
C GLY A 361 0.99 -4.64 2.23
N ILE A 362 0.28 -3.78 1.48
CA ILE A 362 -0.48 -2.66 2.06
C ILE A 362 -1.67 -3.18 2.88
N GLU A 363 -2.41 -4.17 2.38
CA GLU A 363 -3.55 -4.75 3.10
C GLU A 363 -3.12 -5.30 4.47
N LYS A 364 -1.97 -5.99 4.52
CA LYS A 364 -1.37 -6.54 5.75
C LYS A 364 -0.96 -5.47 6.78
N ILE A 365 -0.93 -4.19 6.39
CA ILE A 365 -0.62 -3.05 7.27
C ILE A 365 -1.91 -2.32 7.65
N VAL A 366 -2.74 -1.98 6.67
CA VAL A 366 -3.97 -1.19 6.86
C VAL A 366 -5.00 -1.94 7.68
N ARG A 367 -5.18 -3.25 7.44
CA ARG A 367 -6.23 -4.03 8.11
C ARG A 367 -5.97 -4.20 9.61
N PRO A 368 -4.78 -4.63 10.08
CA PRO A 368 -4.49 -4.68 11.52
C PRO A 368 -4.56 -3.30 12.19
N MET A 369 -4.24 -2.22 11.47
CA MET A 369 -4.36 -0.86 12.01
C MET A 369 -5.82 -0.43 12.14
N LEU A 370 -6.68 -0.81 11.20
CA LEU A 370 -8.13 -0.60 11.31
C LEU A 370 -8.70 -1.36 12.52
N ASP A 371 -8.35 -2.65 12.66
CA ASP A 371 -8.80 -3.49 13.76
C ASP A 371 -8.31 -2.92 15.12
N LEU A 372 -7.07 -2.44 15.20
CA LEU A 372 -6.52 -1.73 16.38
C LEU A 372 -7.36 -0.50 16.75
N VAL A 373 -7.70 0.36 15.78
CA VAL A 373 -8.50 1.57 16.06
C VAL A 373 -9.92 1.21 16.47
N GLN A 374 -10.52 0.27 15.74
CA GLN A 374 -11.93 -0.07 15.91
C GLN A 374 -12.20 -0.87 17.18
N ASP A 375 -11.35 -1.87 17.47
CA ASP A 375 -11.64 -2.89 18.47
C ASP A 375 -10.75 -2.74 19.73
N GLN A 376 -9.59 -2.08 19.65
CA GLN A 376 -8.72 -1.89 20.82
C GLN A 376 -8.78 -0.47 21.38
N LEU A 377 -8.68 0.57 20.53
CA LEU A 377 -8.61 1.96 21.01
C LEU A 377 -9.98 2.53 21.38
N LEU A 378 -11.01 2.33 20.55
CA LEU A 378 -12.34 2.90 20.80
C LEU A 378 -13.04 2.33 22.05
N ASP A 379 -12.63 1.14 22.50
CA ASP A 379 -13.14 0.48 23.70
C ASP A 379 -12.51 1.03 24.99
N GLN A 380 -11.43 1.81 24.90
CA GLN A 380 -10.78 2.42 26.07
C GLN A 380 -11.44 3.75 26.45
N ASP A 381 -11.63 3.95 27.75
CA ASP A 381 -12.22 5.20 28.30
C ASP A 381 -11.44 6.46 27.89
N GLU A 382 -10.12 6.35 27.70
CA GLU A 382 -9.27 7.46 27.27
C GLU A 382 -9.59 8.00 25.87
N PHE A 383 -10.14 7.16 25.00
CA PHE A 383 -10.44 7.49 23.61
C PHE A 383 -11.95 7.47 23.28
N SER A 384 -12.79 7.01 24.22
CA SER A 384 -14.22 6.79 23.99
C SER A 384 -15.09 8.04 24.24
N HIS A 385 -14.51 9.16 24.68
CA HIS A 385 -15.22 10.38 25.08
C HIS A 385 -14.77 11.66 24.35
N GLY A 386 -15.66 12.67 24.34
CA GLY A 386 -15.37 14.05 23.94
C GLY A 386 -14.89 14.23 22.50
N GLU A 387 -14.00 15.21 22.30
CA GLU A 387 -13.39 15.47 20.98
C GLU A 387 -12.43 14.37 20.55
N VAL A 388 -11.73 13.72 21.49
CA VAL A 388 -10.76 12.64 21.20
C VAL A 388 -11.42 11.51 20.40
N LYS A 389 -12.62 11.10 20.81
CA LYS A 389 -13.42 10.09 20.09
C LYS A 389 -13.73 10.50 18.65
N ASN A 390 -14.11 11.75 18.44
CA ASN A 390 -14.49 12.25 17.11
C ASN A 390 -13.27 12.28 16.18
N TYR A 391 -12.11 12.68 16.69
CA TYR A 391 -10.85 12.62 15.94
C TYR A 391 -10.42 11.17 15.66
N LEU A 392 -10.56 10.26 16.63
CA LEU A 392 -10.24 8.85 16.41
C LEU A 392 -11.17 8.20 15.39
N ARG A 393 -12.46 8.60 15.36
CA ARG A 393 -13.42 8.17 14.33
C ARG A 393 -13.04 8.65 12.93
N ASP A 394 -12.53 9.87 12.80
CA ASP A 394 -12.03 10.38 11.50
C ASP A 394 -10.85 9.52 10.99
N VAL A 395 -9.92 9.16 11.88
CA VAL A 395 -8.82 8.24 11.56
C VAL A 395 -9.34 6.85 11.16
N MET A 396 -10.32 6.32 11.90
CA MET A 396 -10.98 5.05 11.58
C MET A 396 -11.66 5.10 10.21
N ASP A 397 -12.36 6.19 9.88
CA ASP A 397 -13.07 6.35 8.63
C ASP A 397 -12.10 6.42 7.44
N HIS A 398 -10.95 7.09 7.59
CA HIS A 398 -9.87 7.05 6.61
C HIS A 398 -9.31 5.63 6.40
N LEU A 399 -9.07 4.88 7.49
CA LEU A 399 -8.62 3.48 7.40
C LEU A 399 -9.66 2.57 6.75
N LYS A 400 -10.95 2.75 7.07
CA LYS A 400 -12.07 2.02 6.44
C LYS A 400 -12.13 2.32 4.95
N GLN A 401 -12.02 3.58 4.56
CA GLN A 401 -12.02 3.99 3.17
C GLN A 401 -10.84 3.35 2.41
N MET A 402 -9.63 3.39 2.97
CA MET A 402 -8.47 2.71 2.39
C MET A 402 -8.68 1.20 2.25
N ALA A 403 -9.26 0.54 3.25
CA ALA A 403 -9.55 -0.91 3.18
C ALA A 403 -10.58 -1.25 2.09
N VAL A 404 -11.57 -0.38 1.86
CA VAL A 404 -12.52 -0.50 0.74
C VAL A 404 -11.79 -0.33 -0.59
N ASP A 405 -10.96 0.71 -0.74
CA ASP A 405 -10.23 0.98 -1.97
C ASP A 405 -9.25 -0.15 -2.33
N ILE A 406 -8.56 -0.71 -1.34
CA ILE A 406 -7.68 -1.88 -1.50
C ILE A 406 -8.48 -3.09 -2.01
N ARG A 407 -9.69 -3.33 -1.49
CA ARG A 407 -10.57 -4.40 -1.96
C ARG A 407 -10.99 -4.20 -3.41
N ASP A 408 -11.36 -2.97 -3.77
CA ASP A 408 -11.74 -2.61 -5.14
C ASP A 408 -10.54 -2.77 -6.11
N HIS A 409 -9.32 -2.45 -5.65
CA HIS A 409 -8.07 -2.70 -6.37
C HIS A 409 -7.80 -4.20 -6.56
N HIS A 410 -8.07 -5.04 -5.55
CA HIS A 410 -7.95 -6.49 -5.67
C HIS A 410 -8.89 -7.06 -6.73
N GLN A 411 -10.14 -6.59 -6.78
CA GLN A 411 -11.12 -7.00 -7.80
C GLN A 411 -10.69 -6.55 -9.20
N THR A 412 -10.22 -5.31 -9.33
CA THR A 412 -9.73 -4.79 -10.61
C THR A 412 -8.52 -5.58 -11.10
N LEU A 413 -7.57 -5.89 -10.21
CA LEU A 413 -6.40 -6.70 -10.54
C LEU A 413 -6.79 -8.14 -10.95
N ALA A 414 -7.77 -8.73 -10.28
CA ALA A 414 -8.29 -10.05 -10.65
C ALA A 414 -8.92 -10.04 -12.05
N ALA A 415 -9.68 -9.00 -12.39
CA ALA A 415 -10.24 -8.81 -13.72
C ALA A 415 -9.14 -8.69 -14.79
N LEU A 416 -8.06 -7.93 -14.52
CA LEU A 416 -6.92 -7.82 -15.45
C LEU A 416 -6.16 -9.14 -15.65
N VAL A 417 -6.02 -9.95 -14.59
CA VAL A 417 -5.42 -11.28 -14.69
C VAL A 417 -6.30 -12.20 -15.55
N GLU A 418 -7.61 -12.11 -15.41
CA GLU A 418 -8.53 -12.91 -16.23
C GLU A 418 -8.54 -12.44 -17.69
N GLU A 419 -8.46 -11.14 -17.95
CA GLU A 419 -8.30 -10.57 -19.29
C GLU A 419 -7.01 -11.09 -19.97
N ASP A 420 -5.87 -11.15 -19.26
CA ASP A 420 -4.62 -11.73 -19.78
C ASP A 420 -4.76 -13.20 -20.14
N LYS A 421 -5.40 -14.00 -19.27
CA LYS A 421 -5.67 -15.42 -19.55
C LYS A 421 -6.58 -15.59 -20.77
N GLN A 422 -7.64 -14.80 -20.87
CA GLN A 422 -8.58 -14.86 -21.99
C GLN A 422 -7.87 -14.52 -23.31
N LEU A 423 -7.00 -13.50 -23.34
CA LEU A 423 -6.20 -13.16 -24.51
C LEU A 423 -5.27 -14.30 -24.94
N ARG A 424 -4.62 -14.97 -23.97
CA ARG A 424 -3.74 -16.12 -24.26
C ARG A 424 -4.53 -17.34 -24.75
N ALA A 425 -5.67 -17.63 -24.13
CA ALA A 425 -6.55 -18.72 -24.54
C ALA A 425 -7.11 -18.48 -25.95
N GLN A 426 -7.51 -17.25 -26.26
CA GLN A 426 -7.96 -16.87 -27.59
C GLN A 426 -6.83 -17.05 -28.61
N HIS A 427 -5.63 -16.56 -28.33
CA HIS A 427 -4.49 -16.76 -29.22
C HIS A 427 -4.14 -18.25 -29.43
N GLN A 428 -4.20 -19.07 -28.36
CA GLN A 428 -4.01 -20.52 -28.49
C GLN A 428 -5.06 -21.14 -29.41
N THR A 429 -6.31 -20.68 -29.29
CA THR A 429 -7.41 -21.13 -30.16
C THR A 429 -7.16 -20.70 -31.61
N ASP A 430 -6.69 -19.46 -31.84
CA ASP A 430 -6.36 -18.94 -33.17
C ASP A 430 -5.20 -19.72 -33.83
N VAL A 431 -4.14 -20.03 -33.07
CA VAL A 431 -3.02 -20.86 -33.54
C VAL A 431 -3.49 -22.28 -33.88
N MET A 432 -4.35 -22.87 -33.04
CA MET A 432 -4.93 -24.19 -33.29
C MET A 432 -5.79 -24.17 -34.56
N TYR A 433 -6.58 -23.13 -34.79
CA TYR A 433 -7.35 -22.96 -36.02
C TYR A 433 -6.44 -22.86 -37.24
N ALA A 434 -5.39 -22.04 -37.19
CA ALA A 434 -4.44 -21.90 -38.29
C ALA A 434 -3.79 -23.25 -38.66
N MET A 435 -3.30 -24.01 -37.66
CA MET A 435 -2.72 -25.34 -37.89
C MET A 435 -3.74 -26.33 -38.46
N SER A 436 -4.99 -26.26 -38.00
CA SER A 436 -6.07 -27.13 -38.48
C SER A 436 -6.44 -26.84 -39.94
N VAL A 437 -6.46 -25.56 -40.35
CA VAL A 437 -6.70 -25.16 -41.74
C VAL A 437 -5.57 -25.65 -42.65
N VAL A 438 -4.31 -25.50 -42.21
CA VAL A 438 -3.16 -26.04 -42.95
C VAL A 438 -3.27 -27.56 -43.09
N ALA A 439 -3.53 -28.28 -42.00
CA ALA A 439 -3.68 -29.74 -42.03
C ALA A 439 -4.85 -30.18 -42.93
N ALA A 440 -6.00 -29.50 -42.86
CA ALA A 440 -7.17 -29.77 -43.68
C ALA A 440 -6.87 -29.66 -45.19
N CYS A 441 -6.00 -28.73 -45.61
CA CYS A 441 -5.57 -28.59 -47.00
C CYS A 441 -4.63 -29.72 -47.46
N PHE A 442 -3.73 -30.20 -46.60
CA PHE A 442 -2.70 -31.17 -46.99
C PHE A 442 -3.07 -32.64 -46.76
N LEU A 443 -3.94 -32.95 -45.80
CA LEU A 443 -4.27 -34.32 -45.41
C LEU A 443 -4.92 -35.13 -46.56
N PRO A 444 -5.89 -34.59 -47.34
CA PRO A 444 -6.43 -35.28 -48.51
C PRO A 444 -5.36 -35.52 -49.59
N GLY A 445 -4.47 -34.56 -49.83
CA GLY A 445 -3.38 -34.71 -50.79
C GLY A 445 -2.36 -35.76 -50.35
N THR A 446 -2.04 -35.80 -49.06
CA THR A 446 -1.11 -36.80 -48.48
C THR A 446 -1.72 -38.20 -48.55
N PHE A 447 -3.01 -38.34 -48.27
CA PHE A 447 -3.72 -39.62 -48.40
C PHE A 447 -3.77 -40.09 -49.85
N MET A 448 -4.12 -39.20 -50.79
CA MET A 448 -4.17 -39.50 -52.22
C MET A 448 -2.80 -39.90 -52.76
N THR A 449 -1.74 -39.14 -52.47
CA THR A 449 -0.37 -39.50 -52.85
C THR A 449 0.07 -40.82 -52.22
N GLY A 450 -0.37 -41.12 -50.99
CA GLY A 450 -0.17 -42.40 -50.34
C GLY A 450 -0.77 -43.57 -51.13
N ILE A 451 -2.04 -43.47 -51.56
CA ILE A 451 -2.72 -44.52 -52.36
C ILE A 451 -1.98 -44.78 -53.67
N TYR A 452 -1.71 -43.73 -54.45
CA TYR A 452 -1.03 -43.86 -55.75
C TYR A 452 0.47 -44.18 -55.63
N GLY A 453 1.04 -44.05 -54.43
CA GLY A 453 2.41 -44.49 -54.10
C GLY A 453 2.50 -45.95 -53.65
N MET A 454 1.39 -46.68 -53.56
CA MET A 454 1.40 -48.10 -53.23
C MET A 454 1.82 -48.93 -54.45
N ASN A 455 2.73 -49.89 -54.27
CA ASN A 455 3.22 -50.78 -55.32
C ASN A 455 2.21 -51.90 -55.64
N PHE A 456 1.02 -51.55 -56.15
CA PHE A 456 0.05 -52.53 -56.66
C PHE A 456 0.11 -52.62 -58.19
N GLU A 457 0.02 -53.84 -58.72
CA GLU A 457 0.12 -54.09 -60.18
C GLU A 457 -1.14 -53.65 -60.97
N ASN A 458 -2.32 -53.63 -60.34
CA ASN A 458 -3.59 -53.41 -61.04
C ASN A 458 -4.33 -52.15 -60.55
N ILE A 459 -3.71 -50.98 -60.74
CA ILE A 459 -4.35 -49.67 -60.56
C ILE A 459 -4.74 -49.13 -61.96
N PRO A 460 -6.01 -49.26 -62.37
CA PRO A 460 -6.43 -48.92 -63.74
C PRO A 460 -6.24 -47.44 -64.09
N GLU A 461 -6.29 -46.54 -63.10
CA GLU A 461 -6.18 -45.09 -63.28
C GLU A 461 -4.77 -44.63 -63.70
N LEU A 462 -3.73 -45.43 -63.42
CA LEU A 462 -2.33 -45.13 -63.74
C LEU A 462 -2.00 -45.28 -65.23
N LYS A 463 -2.79 -46.07 -65.97
CA LYS A 463 -2.58 -46.33 -67.41
C LYS A 463 -3.33 -45.35 -68.32
N LEU A 464 -4.12 -44.43 -67.75
CA LEU A 464 -4.85 -43.41 -68.51
C LEU A 464 -3.90 -42.29 -68.97
N GLU A 465 -4.01 -41.90 -70.25
CA GLU A 465 -3.16 -40.87 -70.89
C GLU A 465 -3.21 -39.51 -70.15
N TYR A 466 -4.35 -39.17 -69.55
CA TYR A 466 -4.55 -37.93 -68.79
C TYR A 466 -4.66 -38.13 -67.27
N GLY A 467 -4.31 -39.30 -66.73
CA GLY A 467 -4.49 -39.65 -65.31
C GLY A 467 -3.84 -38.65 -64.35
N TYR A 468 -2.64 -38.17 -64.67
CA TYR A 468 -1.92 -37.16 -63.88
C TYR A 468 -2.67 -35.82 -63.78
N TYR A 469 -3.26 -35.35 -64.88
CA TYR A 469 -4.02 -34.08 -64.90
C TYR A 469 -5.36 -34.23 -64.16
N VAL A 470 -6.05 -35.35 -64.37
CA VAL A 470 -7.31 -35.66 -63.67
C VAL A 470 -7.09 -35.69 -62.15
N TRP A 471 -5.97 -36.26 -61.70
CA TRP A 471 -5.59 -36.29 -60.28
C TRP A 471 -5.50 -34.87 -59.67
N TRP A 472 -4.78 -33.96 -60.33
CA TRP A 472 -4.65 -32.57 -59.87
C TRP A 472 -6.00 -31.85 -59.83
N VAL A 473 -6.86 -32.08 -60.82
CA VAL A 473 -8.21 -31.49 -60.85
C VAL A 473 -9.04 -31.97 -59.66
N VAL A 474 -9.05 -33.29 -59.40
CA VAL A 474 -9.80 -33.87 -58.27
C VAL A 474 -9.27 -33.33 -56.93
N LEU A 475 -7.95 -33.27 -56.75
CA LEU A 475 -7.34 -32.73 -55.53
C LEU A 475 -7.72 -31.26 -55.32
N CYS A 476 -7.59 -30.43 -56.35
CA CYS A 476 -7.96 -29.02 -56.30
C CYS A 476 -9.45 -28.83 -55.96
N VAL A 477 -10.34 -29.62 -56.56
CA VAL A 477 -11.78 -29.59 -56.26
C VAL A 477 -12.03 -29.90 -54.78
N ILE A 478 -11.44 -30.97 -54.24
CA ILE A 478 -11.59 -31.36 -52.82
C ILE A 478 -11.13 -30.23 -51.90
N VAL A 479 -9.93 -29.67 -52.13
CA VAL A 479 -9.37 -28.59 -51.30
C VAL A 479 -10.23 -27.33 -51.38
N ILE A 480 -10.70 -26.95 -52.58
CA ILE A 480 -11.56 -25.77 -52.76
C ILE A 480 -12.91 -25.95 -52.07
N THR A 481 -13.54 -27.12 -52.19
CA THR A 481 -14.82 -27.40 -51.52
C THR A 481 -14.67 -27.36 -50.01
N LEU A 482 -13.59 -27.92 -49.46
CA LEU A 482 -13.29 -27.90 -48.03
C LEU A 482 -13.05 -26.47 -47.51
N MET A 483 -12.27 -25.67 -48.25
CA MET A 483 -12.01 -24.27 -47.93
C MET A 483 -13.29 -23.42 -47.97
N PHE A 484 -14.14 -23.65 -48.96
CA PHE A 484 -15.44 -23.00 -49.05
C PHE A 484 -16.33 -23.35 -47.84
N TYR A 485 -16.37 -24.63 -47.44
CA TYR A 485 -17.10 -25.07 -46.26
C TYR A 485 -16.59 -24.40 -44.97
N LEU A 486 -15.27 -24.38 -44.75
CA LEU A 486 -14.66 -23.77 -43.56
C LEU A 486 -14.93 -22.25 -43.47
N LYS A 487 -14.91 -21.57 -44.61
CA LYS A 487 -15.16 -20.13 -44.71
C LYS A 487 -16.64 -19.77 -44.57
N VAL A 488 -17.53 -20.42 -45.31
CA VAL A 488 -18.93 -19.99 -45.44
C VAL A 488 -19.82 -20.53 -44.32
N ILE A 489 -19.66 -21.81 -43.96
CA ILE A 489 -20.58 -22.47 -43.02
C ILE A 489 -20.10 -22.30 -41.59
N LYS A 490 -18.79 -22.47 -41.36
CA LYS A 490 -18.22 -22.38 -40.01
C LYS A 490 -17.72 -20.98 -39.64
N LYS A 491 -17.51 -20.07 -40.60
CA LYS A 491 -16.94 -18.73 -40.39
C LYS A 491 -15.64 -18.78 -39.57
N TRP A 492 -14.81 -19.78 -39.83
CA TRP A 492 -13.50 -19.93 -39.17
C TRP A 492 -12.43 -19.05 -39.83
N ILE A 493 -12.71 -18.57 -41.04
CA ILE A 493 -11.96 -17.61 -41.84
C ILE A 493 -12.94 -16.49 -42.17
#